data_AF-A0A643K7K7-F1
#
_entry.id   AF-A0A643K7K7-F1
#
_cell.length_a   1.000
_cell.length_b   1.000
_cell.length_c   1.000
_cell.angle_alpha   90.00
_cell.angle_beta   90.00
_cell.angle_gamma   90.00
#
_symmetry.space_group_name_H-M   'P 1'
#
loop_
_entity.id
_entity.type
_entity.pdbx_description
1 polymer ?
#
loop_
_entity_poly.entity_id
_entity_poly.type
_entity_poly.pdbx_seq_one_letter_code
_entity_poly.pdbx_strand_id
1 'polypeptide(L)'
;MSDPFGDLDAAMDDSTQADSSPDSEPTAEPVDEPITESDTEDTAAPQEAPAFEFDETVHKALYVLEEVATEFDDIITYDVERDLTRTHGLKNIKKSELHNAALSVVSEHPDLIVERVLEQRGLDDE
;
A
#
# COMPACT_ATOMS: atom_id res chain seq x y z
N MET A 1 -50.75 -3.03 5.12
CA MET A 1 -49.50 -2.29 4.90
C MET A 1 -48.79 -2.98 3.76
N SER A 2 -48.57 -2.27 2.66
CA SER A 2 -47.87 -2.79 1.48
C SER A 2 -46.38 -2.94 1.79
N ASP A 3 -45.80 -4.07 1.40
CA ASP A 3 -44.38 -4.37 1.58
C ASP A 3 -43.54 -3.44 0.68
N PRO A 4 -42.67 -2.58 1.24
CA PRO A 4 -41.89 -1.61 0.48
C PRO A 4 -40.71 -2.22 -0.30
N PHE A 5 -40.41 -3.51 -0.14
CA PHE A 5 -39.27 -4.16 -0.80
C PHE A 5 -39.67 -5.23 -1.84
N GLY A 6 -40.96 -5.44 -2.09
CA GLY A 6 -41.45 -6.46 -3.03
C GLY A 6 -41.04 -6.25 -4.49
N ASP A 7 -40.75 -5.00 -4.90
CA ASP A 7 -40.31 -4.67 -6.26
C ASP A 7 -38.80 -4.90 -6.49
N LEU A 8 -38.01 -5.16 -5.43
CA LEU A 8 -36.56 -5.34 -5.56
C LEU A 8 -36.16 -6.77 -5.94
N ASP A 9 -36.99 -7.76 -5.58
CA ASP A 9 -36.77 -9.18 -5.86
C ASP A 9 -36.91 -9.49 -7.36
N ALA A 10 -37.82 -8.78 -8.04
CA ALA A 10 -38.00 -8.89 -9.50
C ALA A 10 -36.84 -8.30 -10.31
N ALA A 11 -35.98 -7.46 -9.70
CA ALA A 11 -34.83 -6.86 -10.37
C ALA A 11 -33.53 -7.69 -10.24
N MET A 12 -33.53 -8.76 -9.44
CA MET A 12 -32.38 -9.65 -9.28
C MET A 12 -32.45 -10.94 -10.13
N ASP A 13 -33.56 -11.22 -10.79
CA ASP A 13 -33.80 -12.47 -11.55
C ASP A 13 -33.50 -12.37 -13.07
N ASP A 14 -32.94 -11.27 -13.55
CA ASP A 14 -32.65 -11.05 -14.99
C ASP A 14 -31.17 -10.76 -15.28
N SER A 15 -30.26 -11.59 -14.75
CA SER A 15 -28.83 -11.48 -15.09
C SER A 15 -28.08 -12.82 -15.04
N THR A 16 -28.75 -13.91 -15.44
CA THR A 16 -28.05 -15.15 -15.80
C THR A 16 -27.96 -15.30 -17.31
N GLN A 17 -26.71 -15.34 -17.81
CA GLN A 17 -26.21 -16.07 -18.97
C GLN A 17 -25.78 -15.24 -20.20
N ALA A 18 -24.47 -14.99 -20.30
CA ALA A 18 -23.75 -15.02 -21.58
C ALA A 18 -22.24 -15.29 -21.32
N ASP A 19 -21.86 -16.53 -21.56
CA ASP A 19 -20.48 -17.00 -21.70
C ASP A 19 -19.95 -16.52 -23.06
N SER A 20 -18.83 -15.78 -23.09
CA SER A 20 -17.88 -15.71 -24.22
C SER A 20 -16.70 -14.79 -23.88
N SER A 21 -15.51 -15.38 -23.84
CA SER A 21 -14.19 -14.77 -23.68
C SER A 21 -13.93 -13.51 -24.51
N PRO A 22 -12.97 -12.68 -24.08
CA PRO A 22 -11.96 -12.22 -25.03
C PRO A 22 -10.54 -12.47 -24.49
N ASP A 23 -9.84 -13.36 -25.18
CA ASP A 23 -8.38 -13.29 -25.32
C ASP A 23 -8.11 -12.14 -26.29
N SER A 24 -7.68 -11.00 -25.75
CA SER A 24 -7.26 -9.84 -26.53
C SER A 24 -6.08 -9.18 -25.81
N GLU A 25 -4.87 -9.52 -26.25
CA GLU A 25 -3.66 -8.75 -25.97
C GLU A 25 -3.88 -7.26 -26.32
N PRO A 26 -3.52 -6.30 -25.44
CA PRO A 26 -3.44 -4.92 -25.86
C PRO A 26 -2.13 -4.73 -26.66
N THR A 27 -2.25 -4.70 -27.98
CA THR A 27 -1.27 -4.03 -28.84
C THR A 27 -1.33 -2.54 -28.49
N ALA A 28 -0.36 -2.06 -27.72
CA ALA A 28 -0.16 -0.63 -27.49
C ALA A 28 0.58 -0.02 -28.68
N GLU A 29 -0.13 0.73 -29.52
CA GLU A 29 0.49 1.69 -30.43
C GLU A 29 1.04 2.88 -29.61
N PRO A 30 2.20 3.46 -29.98
CA PRO A 30 2.75 4.59 -29.25
C PRO A 30 1.96 5.86 -29.58
N VAL A 31 1.31 6.42 -28.56
CA VAL A 31 0.76 7.78 -28.62
C VAL A 31 1.92 8.75 -28.40
N ASP A 32 2.30 9.44 -29.47
CA ASP A 32 3.18 10.60 -29.44
C ASP A 32 2.37 11.81 -28.97
N GLU A 33 2.46 12.13 -27.68
CA GLU A 33 2.08 13.44 -27.14
C GLU A 33 3.34 14.15 -26.65
N PRO A 34 3.70 15.32 -27.20
CA PRO A 34 4.65 16.21 -26.54
C PRO A 34 3.94 16.96 -25.41
N ILE A 35 4.76 17.65 -24.60
CA ILE A 35 4.48 18.65 -23.56
C ILE A 35 3.88 18.18 -22.22
N THR A 36 4.76 18.14 -21.21
CA THR A 36 4.59 19.04 -20.07
C THR A 36 5.94 19.60 -19.62
N GLU A 37 6.19 20.85 -20.00
CA GLU A 37 7.12 21.73 -19.30
C GLU A 37 6.61 21.94 -17.87
N SER A 38 7.42 21.60 -16.88
CA SER A 38 7.89 22.50 -15.81
C SER A 38 8.37 21.64 -14.66
N ASP A 39 9.61 21.19 -14.83
CA ASP A 39 10.52 20.87 -13.73
C ASP A 39 10.71 22.15 -12.91
N THR A 40 9.72 22.47 -12.08
CA THR A 40 9.90 23.41 -10.99
C THR A 40 10.31 22.51 -9.85
N GLU A 41 11.62 22.37 -9.63
CA GLU A 41 12.15 21.90 -8.35
C GLU A 41 11.61 22.87 -7.29
N ASP A 42 10.38 22.63 -6.82
CA ASP A 42 9.85 23.26 -5.64
C ASP A 42 10.77 22.79 -4.52
N THR A 43 11.72 23.67 -4.16
CA THR A 43 12.72 23.40 -3.13
C THR A 43 12.03 23.54 -1.77
N ALA A 44 10.93 22.80 -1.60
CA ALA A 44 10.26 22.61 -0.34
C ALA A 44 11.32 22.11 0.65
N ALA A 45 11.29 22.66 1.86
CA ALA A 45 12.21 22.22 2.88
C ALA A 45 12.05 20.70 3.07
N PRO A 46 13.11 19.94 3.39
CA PRO A 46 13.01 18.48 3.58
C PRO A 46 11.99 18.06 4.63
N GLN A 47 11.54 18.99 5.50
CA GLN A 47 10.46 18.74 6.45
C GLN A 47 9.05 18.84 5.88
N GLU A 48 8.89 19.40 4.68
CA GLU A 48 7.59 19.77 4.10
C GLU A 48 7.21 18.91 2.89
N ALA A 49 8.16 18.20 2.29
CA ALA A 49 7.98 17.34 1.14
C ALA A 49 8.41 15.90 1.45
N PRO A 50 7.82 14.91 0.75
CA PRO A 50 8.26 13.52 0.86
C PRO A 50 9.70 13.33 0.37
N ALA A 51 10.37 12.30 0.85
CA ALA A 51 11.73 11.95 0.48
C ALA A 51 11.87 11.47 -0.99
N PHE A 52 10.78 11.00 -1.59
CA PHE A 52 10.71 10.53 -2.98
C PHE A 52 9.26 10.58 -3.49
N GLU A 53 9.10 10.58 -4.80
CA GLU A 53 7.77 10.62 -5.42
C GLU A 53 7.07 9.25 -5.40
N PHE A 54 5.75 9.26 -5.35
CA PHE A 54 4.97 8.01 -5.29
C PHE A 54 5.22 7.11 -6.51
N ASP A 55 5.40 7.71 -7.70
CA ASP A 55 5.60 6.99 -8.96
C ASP A 55 6.94 6.24 -9.02
N GLU A 56 7.87 6.54 -8.12
CA GLU A 56 9.13 5.78 -7.97
C GLU A 56 8.90 4.43 -7.27
N THR A 57 7.73 4.22 -6.66
CA THR A 57 7.45 3.02 -5.86
C THR A 57 6.95 1.85 -6.70
N VAL A 58 7.31 0.64 -6.26
CA VAL A 58 6.78 -0.61 -6.82
C VAL A 58 5.83 -1.24 -5.82
N HIS A 59 4.60 -1.52 -6.25
CA HIS A 59 3.63 -2.22 -5.43
C HIS A 59 4.05 -3.68 -5.22
N LYS A 60 4.16 -4.10 -3.96
CA LYS A 60 4.54 -5.46 -3.54
C LYS A 60 3.46 -6.03 -2.61
N ALA A 61 2.85 -7.14 -2.99
CA ALA A 61 1.95 -7.88 -2.11
C ALA A 61 2.77 -8.77 -1.16
N LEU A 62 2.51 -8.68 0.15
CA LEU A 62 3.13 -9.50 1.18
C LEU A 62 2.10 -10.45 1.79
N TYR A 63 2.50 -11.69 2.05
CA TYR A 63 1.66 -12.66 2.77
C TYR A 63 1.93 -12.52 4.27
N VAL A 64 0.98 -11.92 4.98
CA VAL A 64 1.05 -11.70 6.43
C VAL A 64 -0.25 -12.14 7.08
N LEU A 65 -0.18 -12.49 8.36
CA LEU A 65 -1.38 -12.70 9.17
C LEU A 65 -2.06 -11.34 9.41
N GLU A 66 -3.39 -11.33 9.47
CA GLU A 66 -4.18 -10.09 9.66
C GLU A 66 -3.75 -9.34 10.92
N GLU A 67 -3.58 -10.05 12.04
CA GLU A 67 -3.13 -9.48 13.31
C GLU A 67 -1.77 -8.77 13.18
N VAL A 68 -0.83 -9.37 12.45
CA VAL A 68 0.51 -8.79 12.21
C VAL A 68 0.43 -7.56 11.31
N ALA A 69 -0.44 -7.58 10.30
CA ALA A 69 -0.65 -6.43 9.43
C ALA A 69 -1.26 -5.25 10.20
N THR A 70 -2.26 -5.51 11.05
CA THR A 70 -2.90 -4.50 11.90
C THR A 70 -1.90 -3.91 12.91
N GLU A 71 -1.13 -4.76 13.59
CA GLU A 71 -0.12 -4.29 14.55
C GLU A 71 0.95 -3.42 13.87
N PHE A 72 1.39 -3.80 12.66
CA PHE A 72 2.32 -2.98 11.88
C PHE A 72 1.72 -1.61 11.51
N ASP A 73 0.48 -1.57 11.01
CA ASP A 73 -0.20 -0.31 10.67
C ASP A 73 -0.38 0.60 11.91
N ASP A 74 -0.69 0.02 13.07
CA ASP A 74 -0.85 0.75 14.33
C ASP A 74 0.49 1.35 14.81
N ILE A 75 1.58 0.57 14.82
CA ILE A 75 2.92 1.05 15.21
C ILE A 75 3.39 2.17 14.28
N ILE A 76 3.23 1.98 12.96
CA ILE A 76 3.62 2.96 11.96
C ILE A 76 2.86 4.28 12.16
N THR A 77 1.55 4.21 12.40
CA THR A 77 0.70 5.40 12.52
C THR A 77 0.87 6.09 13.88
N TYR A 78 0.75 5.33 14.96
CA TYR A 78 0.61 5.91 16.30
C TYR A 78 1.93 6.16 17.00
N ASP A 79 3.00 5.43 16.65
CA ASP A 79 4.31 5.64 17.25
C ASP A 79 5.27 6.33 16.28
N VAL A 80 5.48 5.77 15.08
CA VAL A 80 6.48 6.29 14.14
C VAL A 80 6.04 7.62 13.54
N GLU A 81 4.92 7.69 12.83
CA GLU A 81 4.45 8.93 12.18
C GLU A 81 4.19 10.03 13.21
N ARG A 82 3.64 9.66 14.38
CA ARG A 82 3.43 10.59 15.49
C ARG A 82 4.74 11.20 15.97
N ASP A 83 5.81 10.42 16.14
CA ASP A 83 7.11 10.93 16.58
C ASP A 83 7.77 11.80 15.50
N LEU A 84 7.74 11.36 14.24
CA LEU A 84 8.21 12.14 13.10
C LEU A 84 7.52 13.50 13.01
N THR A 85 6.20 13.54 13.26
CA THR A 85 5.43 14.79 13.22
C THR A 85 5.71 15.66 14.45
N ARG A 86 5.69 15.09 15.66
CA ARG A 86 5.72 15.88 16.91
C ARG A 86 7.14 16.24 17.36
N THR A 87 8.09 15.33 17.17
CA THR A 87 9.47 15.50 17.61
C THR A 87 10.31 16.10 16.48
N HIS A 88 10.12 15.64 15.23
CA HIS A 88 10.92 16.06 14.09
C HIS A 88 10.25 17.14 13.22
N GLY A 89 8.97 17.45 13.47
CA GLY A 89 8.25 18.51 12.75
C GLY A 89 8.00 18.19 11.27
N LEU A 90 8.11 16.92 10.87
CA LEU A 90 7.85 16.48 9.51
C LEU A 90 6.35 16.61 9.19
N LYS A 91 6.06 17.02 7.95
CA LYS A 91 4.71 17.13 7.39
C LYS A 91 4.63 16.28 6.13
N ASN A 92 3.41 16.04 5.67
CA ASN A 92 3.13 15.37 4.39
C ASN A 92 3.78 13.99 4.22
N ILE A 93 4.09 13.31 5.32
CA ILE A 93 4.71 11.98 5.33
C ILE A 93 3.80 11.00 4.58
N LYS A 94 4.35 10.30 3.59
CA LYS A 94 3.61 9.31 2.81
C LYS A 94 3.76 7.91 3.40
N LYS A 95 2.70 7.11 3.28
CA LYS A 95 2.72 5.70 3.69
C LYS A 95 3.83 4.91 2.96
N SER A 96 4.13 5.28 1.72
CA SER A 96 5.25 4.71 0.95
C SER A 96 6.61 4.97 1.60
N GLU A 97 6.86 6.16 2.16
CA GLU A 97 8.12 6.48 2.86
C GLU A 97 8.28 5.63 4.12
N LEU A 98 7.21 5.51 4.90
CA LEU A 98 7.20 4.71 6.13
C LEU A 98 7.42 3.22 5.83
N HIS A 99 6.75 2.68 4.80
CA HIS A 99 6.96 1.30 4.36
C HIS A 99 8.37 1.07 3.83
N ASN A 100 8.89 1.99 3.01
CA ASN A 100 10.24 1.88 2.46
C ASN A 100 11.30 1.92 3.57
N ALA A 101 11.13 2.80 4.55
CA ALA A 101 11.99 2.85 5.74
C ALA A 101 11.93 1.56 6.54
N ALA A 102 10.73 1.04 6.81
CA ALA A 102 10.55 -0.23 7.54
C ALA A 102 11.23 -1.41 6.84
N LEU A 103 11.04 -1.55 5.53
CA LEU A 103 11.69 -2.60 4.73
C LEU A 103 13.21 -2.43 4.69
N SER A 104 13.71 -1.20 4.66
CA SER A 104 15.15 -0.92 4.68
C SER A 104 15.77 -1.35 6.02
N VAL A 105 15.16 -0.98 7.14
CA VAL A 105 15.60 -1.40 8.49
C VAL A 105 15.62 -2.92 8.61
N VAL A 106 14.56 -3.61 8.19
CA VAL A 106 14.51 -5.08 8.24
C VAL A 106 15.59 -5.72 7.34
N SER A 107 15.92 -5.09 6.22
CA SER A 107 16.99 -5.57 5.33
C SER A 107 18.39 -5.43 5.94
N GLU A 108 18.58 -4.45 6.84
CA GLU A 108 19.82 -4.26 7.61
C GLU A 108 19.94 -5.22 8.80
N HIS A 109 18.83 -5.82 9.22
CA HIS A 109 18.76 -6.76 10.36
C HIS A 109 18.17 -8.13 9.97
N PRO A 110 18.79 -8.87 9.02
CA PRO A 110 18.27 -10.17 8.57
C PRO A 110 18.30 -11.24 9.67
N ASP A 111 19.18 -11.10 10.67
CA ASP A 111 19.28 -11.95 11.85
C ASP A 111 17.97 -11.99 12.65
N LEU A 112 17.33 -10.84 12.87
CA LEU A 112 16.04 -10.76 13.56
C LEU A 112 14.92 -11.51 12.82
N ILE A 113 14.99 -11.58 11.48
CA ILE A 113 14.02 -12.37 10.69
C ILE A 113 14.25 -13.86 10.94
N VAL A 114 15.50 -14.30 10.97
CA VAL A 114 15.85 -15.71 11.24
C VAL A 114 15.37 -16.10 12.63
N GLU A 115 15.69 -15.30 13.64
CA GLU A 115 15.23 -15.50 15.02
C GLU A 115 13.70 -15.60 15.08
N ARG A 116 12.98 -14.63 14.48
CA ARG A 116 11.52 -14.64 14.48
C ARG A 116 10.91 -15.88 13.82
N VAL A 117 11.54 -16.41 12.77
CA VAL A 117 11.07 -17.64 12.10
C VAL A 117 11.37 -18.88 12.94
N LEU A 118 12.51 -18.92 13.63
CA LEU A 118 12.81 -19.99 14.58
C LEU A 118 11.79 -19.98 15.73
N GLU A 119 11.44 -18.80 16.25
CA GLU A 119 10.42 -18.62 17.29
C GLU A 119 9.06 -19.12 16.87
N GLN A 120 8.63 -18.74 15.66
CA GLN A 120 7.36 -19.22 15.10
C GLN A 120 7.32 -20.74 14.92
N ARG A 121 8.49 -21.39 14.79
CA ARG A 121 8.62 -22.84 14.68
C ARG A 121 8.88 -23.52 16.02
N GLY A 122 9.08 -22.75 17.10
CA GLY A 122 9.47 -23.26 18.41
C GLY A 122 10.86 -23.92 18.41
N LEU A 123 11.80 -23.33 17.66
CA LEU A 123 13.18 -23.84 17.49
C LEU A 123 14.23 -22.99 18.19
N ASP A 124 13.85 -22.01 19.00
CA ASP A 124 14.82 -21.22 19.76
C ASP A 124 15.35 -22.10 20.90
N ASP A 125 16.67 -22.22 20.97
CA ASP A 125 17.34 -22.87 22.09
C ASP A 125 17.05 -22.06 23.36
N GLU A 126 16.47 -22.71 24.38
CA GLU A 126 16.19 -22.16 25.72
C GLU A 126 17.46 -21.69 26.45
#